data_AF-A0A424Y3P8-F1
#
_entry.id   AF-A0A424Y3P8-F1
#
_cell.length_a   1.000
_cell.length_b   1.000
_cell.length_c   1.000
_cell.angle_alpha   90.00
_cell.angle_beta   90.00
_cell.angle_gamma   90.00
#
_symmetry.space_group_name_H-M   'P 1'
#
loop_
_entity.id
_entity.type
_entity.pdbx_description
1 polymer ?
#
loop_
_entity_poly.entity_id
_entity_poly.type
_entity_poly.pdbx_seq_one_letter_code
_entity_poly.pdbx_strand_id
1 'polypeptide(L)'
;MRDWGHLDQIIPNYNGKSNFSAASEKIYTEEMHHILQMDGYGKKIEELIFNGPPEASVKAFWSYLVTVEPETRVELLTAFFSSERFLDNKGGASFNRALLLLLSACENGDEDKVIYKILSGLDKVIINKKGKINDKTVSDFKRLFLKKITDHSTIKNINLAGESSTRSLYPQFVRLLKKTLDVYKANNEEYTDIYQMLSLFVSALEEEEEVEEDKEVNELHVNGSIKNDRNSVHKLSQLSIPDSLRELAQAVEKIEFENSSLEREKKELEIEADKLKSKVEKTIKENETLSLTGKNLQKRYFQLEEALRITEANLLEKNKIISNLQLQIEKQSKVISLYDEDKQNSLSEFINSLSSKLRAEYSDFKDAVELDMSIELGENIRQQLIEVFKILQKNGIALDRR
;
A
#
# COMPACT_ATOMS: atom_id res chain seq x y z
N MET A 1 5.80 27.01 -30.70
CA MET A 1 6.35 26.50 -29.43
C MET A 1 5.21 26.55 -28.42
N ARG A 2 4.71 25.39 -27.95
CA ARG A 2 3.77 25.39 -26.82
C ARG A 2 4.55 25.82 -25.57
N ASP A 3 3.94 26.62 -24.72
CA ASP A 3 4.55 27.16 -23.51
C ASP A 3 4.51 26.07 -22.43
N TRP A 4 5.67 25.52 -22.04
CA TRP A 4 5.79 24.43 -21.04
C TRP A 4 5.95 24.98 -19.62
N GLY A 5 5.62 26.27 -19.44
CA GLY A 5 5.53 26.93 -18.15
C GLY A 5 6.82 26.89 -17.33
N HIS A 6 6.66 26.86 -16.01
CA HIS A 6 7.75 26.92 -15.04
C HIS A 6 8.63 25.66 -14.98
N LEU A 7 8.27 24.55 -15.65
CA LEU A 7 9.03 23.30 -15.58
C LEU A 7 10.45 23.43 -16.14
N ASP A 8 10.63 24.20 -17.22
CA ASP A 8 11.95 24.49 -17.79
C ASP A 8 12.83 25.32 -16.84
N GLN A 9 12.25 25.99 -15.83
CA GLN A 9 12.97 26.69 -14.77
C GLN A 9 13.18 25.81 -13.52
N ILE A 10 12.33 24.80 -13.30
CA ILE A 10 12.36 23.95 -12.11
C ILE A 10 13.33 22.78 -12.28
N ILE A 11 13.40 22.16 -13.47
CA ILE A 11 14.26 20.99 -13.74
C ILE A 11 15.76 21.31 -13.64
N PRO A 12 16.27 22.45 -14.17
CA PRO A 12 17.69 22.80 -14.03
C PRO A 12 18.12 23.03 -12.57
N ASN A 13 17.18 23.38 -11.70
CA ASN A 13 17.42 23.55 -10.26
C ASN A 13 17.42 22.21 -9.49
N TYR A 14 16.98 21.13 -10.13
CA TYR A 14 17.03 19.78 -9.58
C TYR A 14 18.40 19.12 -9.86
N ASN A 15 19.38 19.39 -9.00
CA ASN A 15 20.73 18.81 -9.09
C ASN A 15 20.85 17.41 -8.42
N GLY A 16 19.75 16.66 -8.32
CA GLY A 16 19.73 15.35 -7.65
C GLY A 16 20.07 15.40 -6.15
N LYS A 17 19.96 16.58 -5.51
CA LYS A 17 20.24 16.80 -4.08
C LYS A 17 19.02 17.39 -3.36
N SER A 18 19.00 17.16 -2.05
CA SER A 18 17.98 17.41 -1.01
C SER A 18 17.38 18.83 -0.88
N ASN A 19 17.56 19.73 -1.85
CA ASN A 19 17.11 21.12 -1.76
C ASN A 19 15.91 21.42 -2.67
N PHE A 20 15.16 20.39 -3.06
CA PHE A 20 13.87 20.58 -3.71
C PHE A 20 12.84 20.89 -2.61
N SER A 21 12.39 22.14 -2.54
CA SER A 21 11.43 22.54 -1.50
C SER A 21 10.09 21.83 -1.71
N ALA A 22 9.33 21.57 -0.62
CA ALA A 22 7.99 21.00 -0.72
C ALA A 22 7.05 21.84 -1.61
N ALA A 23 7.25 23.16 -1.66
CA ALA A 23 6.51 24.06 -2.55
C ALA A 23 6.88 23.82 -4.02
N SER A 24 8.17 23.71 -4.35
CA SER A 24 8.64 23.37 -5.69
C SER A 24 8.16 21.98 -6.12
N GLU A 25 8.06 21.04 -5.19
CA GLU A 25 7.52 19.70 -5.41
C GLU A 25 6.05 19.68 -5.76
N LYS A 26 5.26 20.47 -5.04
CA LYS A 26 3.85 20.64 -5.33
C LYS A 26 3.64 21.25 -6.72
N ILE A 27 4.33 22.35 -7.04
CA ILE A 27 4.25 23.02 -8.34
C ILE A 27 4.65 22.05 -9.46
N TYR A 28 5.77 21.35 -9.31
CA TYR A 28 6.22 20.37 -10.31
C TYR A 28 5.17 19.28 -10.55
N THR A 29 4.58 18.74 -9.47
CA THR A 29 3.56 17.69 -9.56
C THR A 29 2.32 18.17 -10.31
N GLU A 30 1.83 19.36 -9.98
CA GLU A 30 0.62 19.96 -10.58
C GLU A 30 0.82 20.28 -12.07
N GLU A 31 1.92 20.95 -12.42
CA GLU A 31 2.26 21.28 -13.81
C GLU A 31 2.47 20.03 -14.66
N MET A 32 3.20 19.04 -14.13
CA MET A 32 3.43 17.78 -14.84
C MET A 32 2.14 17.00 -15.06
N HIS A 33 1.24 16.99 -14.08
CA HIS A 33 -0.07 16.35 -14.23
C HIS A 33 -0.93 17.05 -15.28
N HIS A 34 -0.94 18.39 -15.31
CA HIS A 34 -1.64 19.16 -16.33
C HIS A 34 -1.14 18.85 -17.75
N ILE A 35 0.18 18.78 -17.94
CA ILE A 35 0.76 18.44 -19.25
C ILE A 35 0.44 16.99 -19.63
N LEU A 36 0.50 16.05 -18.69
CA LEU A 36 0.07 14.66 -18.92
C LEU A 36 -1.39 14.58 -19.38
N GLN A 37 -2.29 15.38 -18.80
CA GLN A 37 -3.69 15.44 -19.23
C GLN A 37 -3.86 16.03 -20.63
N MET A 38 -3.07 17.03 -21.00
CA MET A 38 -3.16 17.70 -22.31
C MET A 38 -2.52 16.91 -23.44
N ASP A 39 -1.29 16.41 -23.23
CA ASP A 39 -0.44 15.86 -24.28
C ASP A 39 -0.28 14.33 -24.18
N GLY A 40 -0.75 13.72 -23.08
CA GLY A 40 -0.61 12.29 -22.83
C GLY A 40 0.83 11.86 -22.51
N TYR A 41 1.03 10.54 -22.41
CA TYR A 41 2.36 9.98 -22.23
C TYR A 41 3.13 9.96 -23.56
N GLY A 42 4.32 10.54 -23.58
CA GLY A 42 5.23 10.54 -24.73
C GLY A 42 6.67 10.80 -24.34
N LYS A 43 7.59 10.84 -25.31
CA LYS A 43 9.04 10.96 -25.06
C LYS A 43 9.44 12.12 -24.16
N LYS A 44 8.79 13.28 -24.31
CA LYS A 44 9.09 14.47 -23.50
C LYS A 44 8.62 14.30 -22.05
N ILE A 45 7.44 13.72 -21.83
CA ILE A 45 6.97 13.37 -20.48
C ILE A 45 7.88 12.32 -19.84
N GLU A 46 8.32 11.33 -20.60
CA GLU A 46 9.29 10.34 -20.12
C GLU A 46 10.57 11.02 -19.62
N GLU A 47 11.09 11.99 -20.37
CA GLU A 47 12.24 12.80 -19.93
C GLU A 47 12.00 13.51 -18.61
N LEU A 48 10.82 14.10 -18.42
CA LEU A 48 10.43 14.72 -17.16
C LEU A 48 10.38 13.71 -16.02
N ILE A 49 9.80 12.52 -16.23
CA ILE A 49 9.71 11.49 -15.19
C ILE A 49 11.11 11.08 -14.69
N PHE A 50 12.06 10.90 -15.60
CA PHE A 50 13.41 10.42 -15.25
C PHE A 50 14.35 11.52 -14.78
N ASN A 51 14.23 12.74 -15.31
CA ASN A 51 15.11 13.86 -14.93
C ASN A 51 14.59 14.65 -13.73
N GLY A 52 13.30 14.57 -13.42
CA GLY A 52 12.69 15.25 -12.28
C GLY A 52 12.80 14.50 -10.95
N PRO A 53 12.25 15.08 -9.86
CA PRO A 53 12.17 14.46 -8.55
C PRO A 53 11.37 13.15 -8.59
N PRO A 54 11.91 12.01 -8.09
CA PRO A 54 11.28 10.70 -8.24
C PRO A 54 9.85 10.64 -7.72
N GLU A 55 9.60 11.15 -6.50
CA GLU A 55 8.28 11.07 -5.86
C GLU A 55 7.26 11.96 -6.57
N ALA A 56 7.59 13.23 -6.80
CA ALA A 56 6.77 14.17 -7.55
C ALA A 56 6.40 13.65 -8.96
N SER A 57 7.41 13.17 -9.70
CA SER A 57 7.23 12.64 -11.06
C SER A 57 6.30 11.43 -11.09
N VAL A 58 6.51 10.47 -10.18
CA VAL A 58 5.66 9.28 -10.10
C VAL A 58 4.26 9.64 -9.63
N LYS A 59 4.13 10.55 -8.67
CA LYS A 59 2.83 11.02 -8.18
C LYS A 59 2.01 11.67 -9.29
N ALA A 60 2.60 12.59 -10.06
CA ALA A 60 1.92 13.22 -11.20
C ALA A 60 1.52 12.19 -12.27
N PHE A 61 2.42 11.25 -12.58
CA PHE A 61 2.15 10.20 -13.56
C PHE A 61 1.05 9.24 -13.08
N TRP A 62 1.09 8.82 -11.82
CA TRP A 62 0.06 7.97 -11.23
C TRP A 62 -1.31 8.67 -11.19
N SER A 63 -1.35 9.93 -10.77
CA SER A 63 -2.58 10.72 -10.81
C SER A 63 -3.18 10.78 -12.21
N TYR A 64 -2.35 10.83 -13.26
CA TYR A 64 -2.83 10.74 -14.64
C TYR A 64 -3.32 9.31 -14.99
N LEU A 65 -2.57 8.28 -14.63
CA LEU A 65 -2.96 6.88 -14.88
C LEU A 65 -4.32 6.52 -14.26
N VAL A 66 -4.66 7.07 -13.11
CA VAL A 66 -5.96 6.84 -12.45
C VAL A 66 -7.13 7.51 -13.19
N THR A 67 -6.88 8.54 -14.01
CA THR A 67 -7.92 9.21 -14.82
C THR A 67 -8.29 8.48 -16.10
N VAL A 68 -7.53 7.46 -16.49
CA VAL A 68 -7.79 6.66 -17.69
C VAL A 68 -8.27 5.26 -17.33
N GLU A 69 -8.96 4.61 -18.28
CA GLU A 69 -9.48 3.24 -18.14
C GLU A 69 -8.34 2.22 -17.88
N PRO A 70 -8.62 1.13 -17.14
CA PRO A 70 -7.62 0.13 -16.74
C PRO A 70 -6.80 -0.46 -17.91
N GLU A 71 -7.43 -0.76 -19.04
CA GLU A 71 -6.74 -1.27 -20.22
C GLU A 71 -5.72 -0.25 -20.76
N THR A 72 -6.13 1.01 -20.84
CA THR A 72 -5.26 2.12 -21.26
C THR A 72 -4.12 2.31 -20.25
N ARG A 73 -4.39 2.14 -18.96
CA ARG A 73 -3.35 2.18 -17.91
C ARG A 73 -2.28 1.11 -18.14
N VAL A 74 -2.68 -0.12 -18.45
CA VAL A 74 -1.75 -1.23 -18.74
C VAL A 74 -0.94 -0.94 -20.02
N GLU A 75 -1.54 -0.36 -21.06
CA GLU A 75 -0.83 0.06 -22.27
C GLU A 75 0.22 1.14 -21.99
N LEU A 76 -0.16 2.18 -21.23
CA LEU A 76 0.75 3.26 -20.83
C LEU A 76 1.91 2.75 -19.96
N LEU A 77 1.63 1.86 -19.01
CA LEU A 77 2.67 1.19 -18.22
C LEU A 77 3.55 0.29 -19.10
N THR A 78 2.99 -0.36 -20.11
CA THR A 78 3.75 -1.14 -21.10
C THR A 78 4.71 -0.25 -21.89
N ALA A 79 4.26 0.91 -22.35
CA ALA A 79 5.10 1.89 -23.02
C ALA A 79 6.20 2.40 -22.08
N PHE A 80 5.85 2.76 -20.84
CA PHE A 80 6.80 3.23 -19.83
C PHE A 80 7.91 2.21 -19.54
N PHE A 81 7.54 0.95 -19.23
CA PHE A 81 8.51 -0.11 -18.89
C PHE A 81 9.30 -0.66 -20.08
N SER A 82 8.87 -0.36 -21.31
CA SER A 82 9.59 -0.75 -22.54
C SER A 82 10.45 0.38 -23.10
N SER A 83 10.44 1.55 -22.45
CA SER A 83 11.24 2.69 -22.88
C SER A 83 12.74 2.46 -22.69
N GLU A 84 13.55 3.02 -23.58
CA GLU A 84 15.01 2.95 -23.52
C GLU A 84 15.55 3.54 -22.21
N ARG A 85 14.97 4.66 -21.76
CA ARG A 85 15.36 5.31 -20.49
C ARG A 85 15.06 4.43 -19.28
N PHE A 86 13.93 3.71 -19.29
CA PHE A 86 13.62 2.77 -18.23
C PHE A 86 14.64 1.62 -18.22
N LEU A 87 14.92 1.02 -19.37
CA LEU A 87 15.81 -0.14 -19.47
C LEU A 87 17.29 0.18 -19.17
N ASP A 88 17.76 1.41 -19.41
CA ASP A 88 19.14 1.82 -19.04
C ASP A 88 19.36 1.81 -17.51
N ASN A 89 18.29 2.03 -16.73
CA ASN A 89 18.29 2.03 -15.26
C ASN A 89 19.47 2.80 -14.64
N LYS A 90 19.81 3.95 -15.22
CA LYS A 90 20.96 4.75 -14.82
C LYS A 90 20.90 5.10 -13.33
N GLY A 91 21.88 4.64 -12.57
CA GLY A 91 22.00 4.91 -11.14
C GLY A 91 20.88 4.33 -10.26
N GLY A 92 20.07 3.39 -10.77
CA GLY A 92 18.90 2.85 -10.07
C GLY A 92 17.64 3.71 -10.23
N ALA A 93 17.65 4.69 -11.15
CA ALA A 93 16.54 5.60 -11.35
C ALA A 93 15.24 4.86 -11.70
N SER A 94 15.29 3.92 -12.64
CA SER A 94 14.13 3.15 -13.11
C SER A 94 13.58 2.24 -12.03
N PHE A 95 14.47 1.56 -11.30
CA PHE A 95 14.09 0.77 -10.13
C PHE A 95 13.29 1.62 -9.13
N ASN A 96 13.79 2.81 -8.78
CA ASN A 96 13.10 3.69 -7.83
C ASN A 96 11.73 4.17 -8.35
N ARG A 97 11.58 4.45 -9.65
CA ARG A 97 10.28 4.85 -10.21
C ARG A 97 9.29 3.69 -10.24
N ALA A 98 9.73 2.50 -10.64
CA ALA A 98 8.89 1.30 -10.63
C ALA A 98 8.42 0.96 -9.21
N LEU A 99 9.29 1.12 -8.22
CA LEU A 99 8.99 0.85 -6.82
C LEU A 99 7.97 1.84 -6.24
N LEU A 100 8.11 3.13 -6.55
CA LEU A 100 7.13 4.16 -6.16
C LEU A 100 5.78 3.99 -6.88
N LEU A 101 5.80 3.51 -8.13
CA LEU A 101 4.57 3.15 -8.85
C LEU A 101 3.88 1.95 -8.19
N LEU A 102 4.65 0.94 -7.78
CA LEU A 102 4.11 -0.21 -7.04
C LEU A 102 3.47 0.26 -5.74
N LEU A 103 4.17 1.10 -4.96
CA LEU A 103 3.62 1.68 -3.74
C LEU A 103 2.29 2.41 -4.00
N SER A 104 2.25 3.26 -5.03
CA SER A 104 1.04 4.01 -5.40
C SER A 104 -0.11 3.09 -5.79
N ALA A 105 0.16 2.01 -6.54
CA ALA A 105 -0.85 1.00 -6.90
C ALA A 105 -1.41 0.29 -5.66
N CYS A 106 -0.54 -0.09 -4.72
CA CYS A 106 -0.90 -0.75 -3.48
C CYS A 106 -1.72 0.15 -2.53
N GLU A 107 -1.35 1.43 -2.40
CA GLU A 107 -2.08 2.40 -1.57
C GLU A 107 -3.49 2.69 -2.10
N ASN A 108 -3.67 2.72 -3.42
CA ASN A 108 -4.97 2.99 -4.03
C ASN A 108 -5.86 1.74 -4.13
N GLY A 109 -5.27 0.54 -4.12
CA GLY A 109 -5.97 -0.73 -4.33
C GLY A 109 -6.38 -0.90 -5.78
N ASP A 110 -5.41 -0.79 -6.68
CA ASP A 110 -5.61 -0.96 -8.12
C ASP A 110 -5.85 -2.43 -8.52
N GLU A 111 -6.28 -2.66 -9.76
CA GLU A 111 -6.53 -3.99 -10.30
C GLU A 111 -5.24 -4.83 -10.41
N ASP A 112 -5.39 -6.15 -10.21
CA ASP A 112 -4.28 -7.10 -10.26
C ASP A 112 -3.44 -7.00 -11.54
N LYS A 113 -4.10 -6.78 -12.70
CA LYS A 113 -3.41 -6.63 -14.00
C LYS A 113 -2.43 -5.45 -14.03
N VAL A 114 -2.77 -4.35 -13.36
CA VAL A 114 -1.92 -3.14 -13.25
C VAL A 114 -0.73 -3.44 -12.35
N ILE A 115 -0.97 -4.07 -11.21
CA ILE A 115 0.06 -4.48 -10.25
C ILE A 115 1.04 -5.46 -10.91
N TYR A 116 0.54 -6.49 -11.60
CA TYR A 116 1.34 -7.45 -12.36
C TYR A 116 2.19 -6.79 -13.44
N LYS A 117 1.66 -5.77 -14.11
CA LYS A 117 2.43 -5.01 -15.10
C LYS A 117 3.59 -4.26 -14.45
N ILE A 118 3.36 -3.65 -13.30
CA ILE A 118 4.40 -2.94 -12.53
C ILE A 118 5.47 -3.92 -12.04
N LEU A 119 5.07 -5.06 -11.47
CA LEU A 119 5.99 -6.11 -11.04
C LEU A 119 6.85 -6.64 -12.20
N SER A 120 6.26 -6.83 -13.38
CA SER A 120 7.00 -7.22 -14.59
C SER A 120 8.04 -6.17 -15.00
N GLY A 121 7.68 -4.89 -14.94
CA GLY A 121 8.62 -3.79 -15.20
C GLY A 121 9.75 -3.76 -14.18
N LEU A 122 9.42 -3.93 -12.90
CA LEU A 122 10.37 -3.89 -11.79
C LEU A 122 11.35 -5.07 -11.86
N ASP A 123 10.90 -6.29 -12.19
CA ASP A 123 11.73 -7.49 -12.32
C ASP A 123 12.90 -7.30 -13.32
N LYS A 124 12.66 -6.53 -14.40
CA LYS A 124 13.66 -6.23 -15.44
C LYS A 124 14.82 -5.35 -14.95
N VAL A 125 14.62 -4.55 -13.89
CA VAL A 125 15.58 -3.52 -13.46
C VAL A 125 16.17 -3.76 -12.07
N ILE A 126 15.80 -4.86 -11.39
CA ILE A 126 16.37 -5.24 -10.10
C ILE A 126 17.85 -5.64 -10.23
N ILE A 127 18.15 -6.44 -11.26
CA ILE A 127 19.50 -6.98 -11.43
C ILE A 127 20.38 -5.97 -12.14
N ASN A 128 21.61 -5.81 -11.64
CA ASN A 128 22.61 -5.04 -12.36
C ASN A 128 23.16 -5.80 -13.59
N LYS A 129 23.98 -5.12 -14.40
CA LYS A 129 24.69 -5.71 -15.55
C LYS A 129 25.58 -6.93 -15.20
N LYS A 130 25.86 -7.19 -13.92
CA LYS A 130 26.66 -8.32 -13.41
C LYS A 130 25.79 -9.50 -12.93
N GLY A 131 24.48 -9.47 -13.16
CA GLY A 131 23.61 -10.57 -12.74
C GLY A 131 23.32 -10.59 -11.23
N LYS A 132 23.63 -9.51 -10.48
CA LYS A 132 23.46 -9.45 -9.03
C LYS A 132 22.54 -8.33 -8.56
N ILE A 133 21.83 -8.57 -7.48
CA ILE A 133 21.13 -7.54 -6.69
C ILE A 133 22.18 -6.85 -5.81
N ASN A 134 22.44 -5.57 -6.05
CA ASN A 134 23.41 -4.82 -5.24
C ASN A 134 22.77 -4.32 -3.92
N ASP A 135 23.61 -3.86 -2.99
CA ASP A 135 23.12 -3.44 -1.67
C ASP A 135 22.39 -2.10 -1.71
N LYS A 136 22.66 -1.27 -2.72
CA LYS A 136 21.90 -0.05 -2.98
C LYS A 136 20.44 -0.35 -3.32
N THR A 137 20.16 -1.36 -4.16
CA THR A 137 18.80 -1.79 -4.50
C THR A 137 18.04 -2.23 -3.25
N VAL A 138 18.69 -3.00 -2.36
CA VAL A 138 18.10 -3.40 -1.08
C VAL A 138 17.84 -2.18 -0.18
N SER A 139 18.80 -1.26 -0.08
CA SER A 139 18.65 -0.03 0.69
C SER A 139 17.54 0.88 0.16
N ASP A 140 17.44 1.03 -1.16
CA ASP A 140 16.38 1.82 -1.80
C ASP A 140 15.02 1.14 -1.63
N PHE A 141 14.95 -0.19 -1.72
CA PHE A 141 13.73 -0.97 -1.41
C PHE A 141 13.26 -0.73 0.03
N LYS A 142 14.15 -0.84 1.01
CA LYS A 142 13.85 -0.54 2.42
C LYS A 142 13.34 0.90 2.60
N ARG A 143 14.07 1.88 2.03
CA ARG A 143 13.81 3.31 2.22
C ARG A 143 12.52 3.80 1.54
N LEU A 144 12.27 3.38 0.31
CA LEU A 144 11.20 3.92 -0.54
C LEU A 144 9.91 3.11 -0.46
N PHE A 145 9.99 1.81 -0.17
CA PHE A 145 8.83 0.92 -0.11
C PHE A 145 8.55 0.53 1.33
N LEU A 146 9.39 -0.30 1.95
CA LEU A 146 9.08 -0.89 3.26
C LEU A 146 8.80 0.14 4.36
N LYS A 147 9.61 1.20 4.45
CA LYS A 147 9.38 2.27 5.43
C LYS A 147 8.04 2.98 5.24
N LYS A 148 7.65 3.25 3.99
CA LYS A 148 6.37 3.93 3.70
C LYS A 148 5.17 3.02 3.97
N ILE A 149 5.34 1.73 3.72
CA ILE A 149 4.35 0.70 4.02
C ILE A 149 4.12 0.54 5.53
N THR A 150 5.17 0.63 6.35
CA THR A 150 5.02 0.55 7.80
C THR A 150 4.41 1.79 8.43
N ASP A 151 4.66 2.95 7.84
CA ASP A 151 4.12 4.22 8.33
C ASP A 151 2.63 4.40 7.93
N HIS A 152 2.14 3.61 6.96
CA HIS A 152 0.78 3.65 6.43
C HIS A 152 0.07 2.29 6.57
N SER A 153 -0.80 2.14 7.57
CA SER A 153 -1.63 0.96 7.84
C SER A 153 -2.73 0.69 6.77
N THR A 154 -2.54 1.14 5.54
CA THR A 154 -3.58 1.30 4.51
C THR A 154 -3.25 0.61 3.18
N ILE A 155 -2.28 -0.31 3.12
CA ILE A 155 -2.20 -1.20 1.96
C ILE A 155 -3.46 -2.04 1.93
N LYS A 156 -4.31 -1.77 0.94
CA LYS A 156 -5.43 -2.65 0.62
C LYS A 156 -4.82 -3.97 0.15
N ASN A 157 -5.22 -5.08 0.78
CA ASN A 157 -4.73 -6.45 0.53
C ASN A 157 -4.32 -6.65 -0.94
N ILE A 158 -3.02 -6.69 -1.20
CA ILE A 158 -2.51 -7.01 -2.52
C ILE A 158 -2.74 -8.50 -2.68
N ASN A 159 -3.75 -8.88 -3.46
CA ASN A 159 -3.98 -10.27 -3.79
C ASN A 159 -2.96 -10.73 -4.86
N LEU A 160 -1.70 -10.89 -4.44
CA LEU A 160 -0.67 -11.48 -5.30
C LEU A 160 -0.89 -12.97 -5.59
N ALA A 161 -1.91 -13.58 -4.99
CA ALA A 161 -2.31 -14.97 -5.20
C ALA A 161 -3.33 -15.12 -6.34
N GLY A 162 -3.43 -14.14 -7.26
CA GLY A 162 -4.21 -14.30 -8.47
C GLY A 162 -3.62 -15.39 -9.37
N GLU A 163 -4.51 -16.25 -9.91
CA GLU A 163 -4.31 -17.39 -10.82
C GLU A 163 -2.93 -18.07 -10.78
N SER A 164 -2.91 -19.37 -10.52
CA SER A 164 -1.76 -20.28 -10.38
C SER A 164 -0.62 -20.14 -11.43
N SER A 165 -0.84 -19.40 -12.51
CA SER A 165 0.06 -19.09 -13.62
C SER A 165 1.02 -17.90 -13.38
N THR A 166 0.85 -17.08 -12.34
CA THR A 166 1.70 -15.87 -12.11
C THR A 166 3.02 -16.14 -11.36
N ARG A 167 3.16 -17.33 -10.77
CA ARG A 167 4.22 -17.71 -9.80
C ARG A 167 5.65 -17.69 -10.37
N SER A 168 5.82 -17.89 -11.69
CA SER A 168 7.13 -17.88 -12.37
C SER A 168 7.51 -16.53 -13.00
N LEU A 169 6.65 -15.52 -12.91
CA LEU A 169 6.79 -14.30 -13.71
C LEU A 169 7.76 -13.25 -13.14
N TYR A 170 8.08 -13.30 -11.84
CA TYR A 170 8.87 -12.26 -11.16
C TYR A 170 10.02 -12.80 -10.28
N PRO A 171 10.90 -13.66 -10.82
CA PRO A 171 11.91 -14.36 -10.02
C PRO A 171 12.94 -13.42 -9.38
N GLN A 172 13.21 -12.26 -9.96
CA GLN A 172 14.17 -11.30 -9.41
C GLN A 172 13.56 -10.49 -8.27
N PHE A 173 12.27 -10.19 -8.36
CA PHE A 173 11.53 -9.57 -7.27
C PHE A 173 11.48 -10.47 -6.04
N VAL A 174 11.17 -11.77 -6.23
CA VAL A 174 11.24 -12.76 -5.14
C VAL A 174 12.64 -12.82 -4.52
N ARG A 175 13.70 -12.83 -5.36
CA ARG A 175 15.10 -12.78 -4.87
C ARG A 175 15.40 -11.50 -4.08
N LEU A 176 14.87 -10.35 -4.49
CA LEU A 176 15.03 -9.09 -3.76
C LEU A 176 14.34 -9.15 -2.39
N LEU A 177 13.12 -9.70 -2.33
CA LEU A 177 12.39 -9.90 -1.07
C LEU A 177 13.18 -10.79 -0.11
N LYS A 178 13.66 -11.95 -0.58
CA LYS A 178 14.52 -12.86 0.21
C LYS A 178 15.79 -12.20 0.71
N LYS A 179 16.55 -11.54 -0.18
CA LYS A 179 17.78 -10.85 0.21
C LYS A 179 17.49 -9.75 1.25
N THR A 180 16.37 -9.05 1.13
CA THR A 180 15.97 -8.03 2.11
C THR A 180 15.59 -8.67 3.44
N LEU A 181 14.85 -9.78 3.42
CA LEU A 181 14.47 -10.55 4.60
C LEU A 181 15.70 -11.06 5.37
N ASP A 182 16.71 -11.56 4.67
CA ASP A 182 17.96 -12.03 5.28
C ASP A 182 18.72 -10.90 5.98
N VAL A 183 18.70 -9.68 5.42
CA VAL A 183 19.28 -8.49 6.08
C VAL A 183 18.51 -8.14 7.35
N TYR A 184 17.18 -8.23 7.36
CA TYR A 184 16.38 -8.01 8.56
C TYR A 184 16.66 -9.08 9.63
N LYS A 185 16.75 -10.36 9.25
CA LYS A 185 17.11 -11.46 10.16
C LYS A 185 18.49 -11.25 10.80
N ALA A 186 19.47 -10.81 10.01
CA ALA A 186 20.83 -10.62 10.49
C ALA A 186 20.99 -9.43 11.45
N ASN A 187 20.15 -8.40 11.30
CA ASN A 187 20.27 -7.16 12.07
C ASN A 187 19.46 -7.11 13.37
N ASN A 188 18.66 -8.14 13.71
CA ASN A 188 17.74 -8.12 14.86
C ASN A 188 16.84 -6.85 14.91
N GLU A 189 16.46 -6.33 13.74
CA GLU A 189 15.57 -5.15 13.65
C GLU A 189 14.14 -5.57 14.08
N GLU A 190 13.60 -4.96 15.15
CA GLU A 190 12.27 -5.21 15.76
C GLU A 190 11.08 -4.80 14.86
N TYR A 191 11.00 -5.32 13.64
CA TYR A 191 9.83 -5.17 12.79
C TYR A 191 9.20 -6.52 12.50
N THR A 192 8.61 -7.13 13.53
CA THR A 192 7.83 -8.37 13.42
C THR A 192 6.78 -8.29 12.31
N ASP A 193 6.18 -7.12 12.10
CA ASP A 193 5.13 -6.92 11.09
C ASP A 193 5.69 -6.86 9.66
N ILE A 194 6.84 -6.20 9.45
CA ILE A 194 7.54 -6.19 8.14
C ILE A 194 8.02 -7.59 7.80
N TYR A 195 8.59 -8.29 8.77
CA TYR A 195 9.08 -9.65 8.59
C TYR A 195 7.94 -10.60 8.23
N GLN A 196 6.82 -10.53 8.96
CA GLN A 196 5.62 -11.33 8.68
C GLN A 196 5.04 -11.00 7.31
N MET A 197 4.91 -9.71 6.96
CA MET A 197 4.45 -9.28 5.65
C MET A 197 5.37 -9.79 4.54
N LEU A 198 6.67 -9.56 4.61
CA LEU A 198 7.63 -10.06 3.63
C LEU A 198 7.61 -11.60 3.53
N SER A 199 7.44 -12.31 4.66
CA SER A 199 7.31 -13.76 4.65
C SER A 199 6.03 -14.23 3.95
N LEU A 200 4.90 -13.54 4.15
CA LEU A 200 3.65 -13.82 3.45
C LEU A 200 3.79 -13.55 1.95
N PHE A 201 4.46 -12.47 1.55
CA PHE A 201 4.74 -12.18 0.14
C PHE A 201 5.60 -13.27 -0.51
N VAL A 202 6.63 -13.76 0.19
CA VAL A 202 7.48 -14.85 -0.32
C VAL A 202 6.68 -16.15 -0.40
N SER A 203 5.94 -16.52 0.65
CA SER A 203 5.14 -17.76 0.67
C SER A 203 4.02 -17.76 -0.37
N ALA A 204 3.33 -16.63 -0.59
CA ALA A 204 2.29 -16.52 -1.61
C ALA A 204 2.82 -16.72 -3.05
N LEU A 205 4.12 -16.50 -3.26
CA LEU A 205 4.78 -16.65 -4.55
C LEU A 205 5.46 -18.03 -4.73
N GLU A 206 5.44 -18.91 -3.71
CA GLU A 206 6.29 -20.13 -3.66
C GLU A 206 5.59 -21.51 -3.55
N GLU A 207 4.26 -21.62 -3.51
CA GLU A 207 3.61 -22.96 -3.36
C GLU A 207 3.99 -23.96 -4.49
N GLU A 208 4.63 -25.08 -4.10
CA GLU A 208 5.01 -26.25 -4.92
C GLU A 208 3.82 -27.19 -5.18
N GLU A 209 3.74 -27.77 -6.39
CA GLU A 209 2.76 -28.81 -6.77
C GLU A 209 3.22 -30.21 -6.26
N GLU A 210 2.41 -30.88 -5.43
CA GLU A 210 2.50 -32.33 -5.20
C GLU A 210 1.42 -33.08 -6.03
N VAL A 211 1.84 -34.16 -6.69
CA VAL A 211 1.02 -35.05 -7.51
C VAL A 211 0.54 -36.23 -6.65
N GLU A 212 -0.78 -36.43 -6.59
CA GLU A 212 -1.45 -37.55 -5.90
C GLU A 212 -1.33 -38.87 -6.70
N GLU A 213 -1.04 -39.99 -6.02
CA GLU A 213 -1.51 -41.32 -6.44
C GLU A 213 -1.91 -42.19 -5.23
N ASP A 214 -2.97 -42.98 -5.44
CA ASP A 214 -3.88 -43.60 -4.47
C ASP A 214 -3.43 -44.93 -3.82
N LYS A 215 -3.94 -45.07 -2.59
CA LYS A 215 -4.37 -46.21 -1.75
C LYS A 215 -4.39 -47.67 -2.29
N GLU A 216 -3.97 -48.63 -1.46
CA GLU A 216 -4.80 -49.64 -0.73
C GLU A 216 -3.90 -50.69 -0.01
N VAL A 217 -3.90 -50.81 1.34
CA VAL A 217 -4.71 -51.69 2.24
C VAL A 217 -4.21 -53.15 2.39
N ASN A 218 -3.57 -53.47 3.54
CA ASN A 218 -3.98 -54.44 4.59
C ASN A 218 -2.83 -55.12 5.40
N GLU A 219 -2.86 -54.89 6.72
CA GLU A 219 -2.94 -55.86 7.85
C GLU A 219 -2.54 -57.35 7.61
N LEU A 220 -1.94 -58.15 8.51
CA LEU A 220 -1.73 -58.14 9.97
C LEU A 220 -0.85 -59.39 10.36
N HIS A 221 0.04 -59.24 11.35
CA HIS A 221 0.28 -60.12 12.52
C HIS A 221 0.94 -61.55 12.49
N VAL A 222 1.91 -61.70 13.42
CA VAL A 222 2.15 -62.83 14.40
C VAL A 222 3.43 -63.68 14.26
N ASN A 223 4.32 -63.42 15.23
CA ASN A 223 5.18 -64.29 16.07
C ASN A 223 5.66 -65.67 15.59
N GLY A 224 6.95 -65.91 15.87
CA GLY A 224 7.43 -67.27 16.18
C GLY A 224 8.95 -67.36 16.32
N SER A 225 9.48 -67.11 17.52
CA SER A 225 10.83 -67.50 17.91
C SER A 225 10.98 -69.03 17.87
N ILE A 226 12.01 -69.52 17.17
CA ILE A 226 12.55 -70.87 17.40
C ILE A 226 14.03 -70.70 17.80
N LYS A 227 14.30 -70.95 19.08
CA LYS A 227 15.64 -71.25 19.58
C LYS A 227 15.97 -72.69 19.16
N ASN A 228 17.10 -72.90 18.49
CA ASN A 228 17.72 -74.22 18.45
C ASN A 228 19.11 -74.13 19.08
N ASP A 229 19.23 -74.83 20.20
CA ASP A 229 20.46 -75.14 20.92
C ASP A 229 21.43 -75.89 19.99
N ARG A 230 22.59 -75.28 19.75
CA ARG A 230 23.77 -75.95 19.22
C ARG A 230 24.43 -76.71 20.36
N ASN A 231 24.26 -78.02 20.42
CA ASN A 231 25.22 -78.89 21.08
C ASN A 231 25.15 -80.30 20.50
N SER A 232 26.22 -80.66 19.78
CA SER A 232 26.87 -81.99 19.72
C SER A 232 27.23 -82.46 18.31
N VAL A 233 28.25 -81.87 17.69
CA VAL A 233 29.07 -82.57 16.68
C VAL A 233 30.55 -82.24 16.86
N HIS A 234 31.12 -82.67 17.99
CA HIS A 234 32.56 -82.85 18.11
C HIS A 234 32.83 -84.31 18.45
N LYS A 235 32.92 -85.14 17.40
CA LYS A 235 33.70 -86.39 17.32
C LYS A 235 33.42 -87.08 15.98
N LEU A 236 34.10 -86.62 14.93
CA LEU A 236 34.23 -87.36 13.67
C LEU A 236 35.55 -86.94 13.02
N SER A 237 36.67 -87.35 13.64
CA SER A 237 38.03 -87.06 13.16
C SER A 237 38.83 -88.33 12.84
N GLN A 238 38.19 -89.46 12.53
CA GLN A 238 38.87 -90.72 12.21
C GLN A 238 38.17 -91.61 11.17
N LEU A 239 37.61 -91.03 10.11
CA LEU A 239 37.24 -91.79 8.91
C LEU A 239 37.70 -91.00 7.68
N SER A 240 38.22 -91.71 6.67
CA SER A 240 38.54 -91.13 5.37
C SER A 240 37.24 -90.68 4.72
N ILE A 241 36.86 -89.43 4.98
CA ILE A 241 35.68 -88.79 4.39
C ILE A 241 36.00 -88.52 2.91
N PRO A 242 35.21 -89.03 1.95
CA PRO A 242 35.30 -88.63 0.55
C PRO A 242 35.24 -87.10 0.42
N ASP A 243 36.10 -86.49 -0.40
CA ASP A 243 36.18 -85.02 -0.56
C ASP A 243 34.82 -84.35 -0.83
N SER A 244 33.90 -85.09 -1.48
CA SER A 244 32.51 -84.69 -1.74
C SER A 244 31.69 -84.40 -0.48
N LEU A 245 31.93 -85.07 0.65
CA LEU A 245 31.25 -84.78 1.93
C LEU A 245 31.82 -83.56 2.65
N ARG A 246 33.08 -83.20 2.38
CA ARG A 246 33.72 -81.99 2.93
C ARG A 246 33.25 -80.73 2.19
N GLU A 247 33.11 -80.81 0.87
CA GLU A 247 32.49 -79.75 0.06
C GLU A 247 31.02 -79.52 0.45
N LEU A 248 30.28 -80.61 0.73
CA LEU A 248 28.90 -80.50 1.20
C LEU A 248 28.79 -79.77 2.56
N ALA A 249 29.69 -80.08 3.50
CA ALA A 249 29.73 -79.42 4.81
C ALA A 249 30.05 -77.92 4.69
N GLN A 250 30.98 -77.54 3.80
CA GLN A 250 31.29 -76.13 3.54
C GLN A 250 30.13 -75.38 2.85
N ALA A 251 29.41 -76.05 1.94
CA ALA A 251 28.23 -75.47 1.31
C ALA A 251 27.10 -75.24 2.32
N VAL A 252 26.87 -76.17 3.25
CA VAL A 252 25.88 -76.02 4.34
C VAL A 252 26.25 -74.84 5.25
N GLU A 253 27.52 -74.71 5.64
CA GLU A 253 27.97 -73.62 6.50
C GLU A 253 27.83 -72.24 5.82
N LYS A 254 28.06 -72.18 4.51
CA LYS A 254 27.84 -70.97 3.70
C LYS A 254 26.35 -70.62 3.61
N ILE A 255 25.48 -71.60 3.38
CA ILE A 255 24.02 -71.40 3.35
C ILE A 255 23.50 -70.95 4.72
N GLU A 256 24.00 -71.50 5.83
CA GLU A 256 23.63 -71.07 7.18
C GLU A 256 24.04 -69.60 7.45
N PHE A 257 25.22 -69.20 6.98
CA PHE A 257 25.69 -67.82 7.09
C PHE A 257 24.83 -66.86 6.26
N GLU A 258 24.53 -67.22 5.00
CA GLU A 258 23.68 -66.42 4.11
C GLU A 258 22.25 -66.29 4.66
N ASN A 259 21.66 -67.37 5.17
CA ASN A 259 20.34 -67.33 5.82
C ASN A 259 20.34 -66.42 7.05
N SER A 260 21.39 -66.47 7.87
CA SER A 260 21.52 -65.60 9.04
C SER A 260 21.65 -64.12 8.66
N SER A 261 22.28 -63.83 7.51
CA SER A 261 22.38 -62.47 6.96
C SER A 261 21.03 -61.98 6.45
N LEU A 262 20.32 -62.81 5.68
CA LEU A 262 18.99 -62.51 5.15
C LEU A 262 17.96 -62.30 6.26
N GLU A 263 18.02 -63.05 7.36
CA GLU A 263 17.14 -62.84 8.51
C GLU A 263 17.37 -61.50 9.22
N ARG A 264 18.61 -60.99 9.22
CA ARG A 264 18.92 -59.66 9.78
C ARG A 264 18.38 -58.57 8.89
N GLU A 265 18.64 -58.66 7.59
CA GLU A 265 18.15 -57.70 6.60
C GLU A 265 16.62 -57.63 6.59
N LYS A 266 15.94 -58.79 6.67
CA LYS A 266 14.48 -58.85 6.79
C LYS A 266 13.97 -58.07 8.01
N LYS A 267 14.60 -58.23 9.17
CA LYS A 267 14.22 -57.51 10.39
C LYS A 267 14.47 -56.01 10.30
N GLU A 268 15.56 -55.60 9.66
CA GLU A 268 15.86 -54.18 9.44
C GLU A 268 14.81 -53.52 8.54
N LEU A 269 14.43 -54.21 7.45
CA LEU A 269 13.36 -53.77 6.55
C LEU A 269 12.00 -53.72 7.24
N GLU A 270 11.66 -54.67 8.11
CA GLU A 270 10.41 -54.65 8.91
C GLU A 270 10.36 -53.43 9.84
N ILE A 271 11.47 -53.11 10.51
CA ILE A 271 11.55 -51.92 11.39
C ILE A 271 11.41 -50.62 10.59
N GLU A 272 12.00 -50.56 9.40
CA GLU A 272 11.90 -49.39 8.53
C GLU A 272 10.49 -49.21 7.97
N ALA A 273 9.82 -50.30 7.58
CA ALA A 273 8.42 -50.29 7.16
C ALA A 273 7.49 -49.75 8.25
N ASP A 274 7.67 -50.20 9.51
CA ASP A 274 6.88 -49.71 10.65
C ASP A 274 7.11 -48.21 10.92
N LYS A 275 8.37 -47.75 10.83
CA LYS A 275 8.70 -46.32 10.97
C LYS A 275 8.02 -45.49 9.90
N LEU A 276 8.10 -45.91 8.64
CA LEU A 276 7.46 -45.24 7.51
C LEU A 276 5.94 -45.19 7.68
N LYS A 277 5.33 -46.30 8.11
CA LYS A 277 3.88 -46.35 8.39
C LYS A 277 3.47 -45.35 9.47
N SER A 278 4.23 -45.25 10.56
CA SER A 278 3.96 -44.27 11.62
C SER A 278 4.09 -42.81 11.15
N LYS A 279 5.01 -42.56 10.21
CA LYS A 279 5.23 -41.22 9.64
C LYS A 279 4.07 -40.84 8.72
N VAL A 280 3.62 -41.76 7.88
CA VAL A 280 2.44 -41.58 7.02
C VAL A 280 1.20 -41.28 7.83
N GLU A 281 0.93 -42.03 8.92
CA GLU A 281 -0.22 -41.76 9.78
C GLU A 281 -0.19 -40.38 10.45
N LYS A 282 1.01 -39.90 10.84
CA LYS A 282 1.16 -38.54 11.37
C LYS A 282 0.85 -37.49 10.31
N THR A 283 1.42 -37.65 9.12
CA THR A 283 1.20 -36.71 8.01
C THR A 283 -0.26 -36.66 7.58
N ILE A 284 -0.97 -37.79 7.57
CA ILE A 284 -2.42 -37.82 7.29
C ILE A 284 -3.20 -36.98 8.31
N LYS A 285 -2.94 -37.16 9.60
CA LYS A 285 -3.61 -36.39 10.67
C LYS A 285 -3.32 -34.90 10.55
N GLU A 286 -2.07 -34.54 10.28
CA GLU A 286 -1.69 -33.14 10.04
C GLU A 286 -2.46 -32.55 8.86
N ASN A 287 -2.58 -33.30 7.75
CA ASN A 287 -3.30 -32.86 6.57
C ASN A 287 -4.82 -32.67 6.83
N GLU A 288 -5.42 -33.57 7.61
CA GLU A 288 -6.82 -33.44 8.05
C GLU A 288 -7.03 -32.18 8.90
N THR A 289 -6.11 -31.90 9.83
CA THR A 289 -6.18 -30.67 10.65
C THR A 289 -6.03 -29.42 9.80
N LEU A 290 -5.09 -29.42 8.85
CA LEU A 290 -4.86 -28.31 7.93
C LEU A 290 -6.09 -28.05 7.05
N SER A 291 -6.71 -29.11 6.51
CA SER A 291 -7.96 -29.02 5.74
C SER A 291 -9.10 -28.40 6.56
N LEU A 292 -9.24 -28.77 7.84
CA LEU A 292 -10.25 -28.21 8.73
C LEU A 292 -10.00 -26.72 9.00
N THR A 293 -8.75 -26.34 9.26
CA THR A 293 -8.38 -24.92 9.44
C THR A 293 -8.61 -24.11 8.18
N GLY A 294 -8.29 -24.65 7.00
CA GLY A 294 -8.55 -23.99 5.71
C GLY A 294 -10.04 -23.67 5.51
N LYS A 295 -10.92 -24.63 5.79
CA LYS A 295 -12.39 -24.41 5.74
C LYS A 295 -12.86 -23.35 6.72
N ASN A 296 -12.29 -23.30 7.92
CA ASN A 296 -12.65 -22.29 8.93
C ASN A 296 -12.15 -20.89 8.55
N LEU A 297 -10.95 -20.78 8.01
CA LEU A 297 -10.40 -19.53 7.48
C LEU A 297 -11.25 -19.00 6.32
N GLN A 298 -11.65 -19.86 5.40
CA GLN A 298 -12.50 -19.50 4.27
C GLN A 298 -13.87 -18.96 4.73
N LYS A 299 -14.50 -19.59 5.73
CA LYS A 299 -15.75 -19.08 6.33
C LYS A 299 -15.56 -17.70 6.95
N ARG A 300 -14.46 -17.50 7.67
CA ARG A 300 -14.16 -16.23 8.34
C ARG A 300 -13.83 -15.12 7.33
N TYR A 301 -13.15 -15.46 6.24
CA TYR A 301 -12.91 -14.56 5.12
C TYR A 301 -14.24 -14.06 4.53
N PHE A 302 -15.16 -14.97 4.22
CA PHE A 302 -16.48 -14.61 3.68
C PHE A 302 -17.28 -13.69 4.63
N GLN A 303 -17.22 -13.95 5.94
CA GLN A 303 -17.86 -13.09 6.94
C GLN A 303 -17.24 -11.69 7.01
N LEU A 304 -15.92 -11.60 6.91
CA LEU A 304 -15.19 -10.33 6.91
C LEU A 304 -15.45 -9.53 5.63
N GLU A 305 -15.50 -10.19 4.48
CA GLU A 305 -15.80 -9.58 3.19
C GLU A 305 -17.21 -8.99 3.16
N GLU A 306 -18.20 -9.72 3.68
CA GLU A 306 -19.58 -9.21 3.78
C GLU A 306 -19.67 -8.04 4.77
N ALA A 307 -18.98 -8.12 5.91
CA ALA A 307 -18.93 -7.02 6.87
C ALA A 307 -18.29 -5.76 6.26
N LEU A 308 -17.20 -5.93 5.50
CA LEU A 308 -16.51 -4.86 4.79
C LEU A 308 -17.47 -4.16 3.82
N ARG A 309 -18.18 -4.94 2.99
CA ARG A 309 -19.16 -4.44 2.03
C ARG A 309 -20.26 -3.60 2.70
N ILE A 310 -20.77 -4.07 3.84
CA ILE A 310 -21.78 -3.34 4.62
C ILE A 310 -21.21 -2.01 5.13
N THR A 311 -19.98 -2.02 5.68
CA THR A 311 -19.34 -0.77 6.14
C THR A 311 -19.06 0.21 5.02
N GLU A 312 -18.65 -0.25 3.83
CA GLU A 312 -18.43 0.61 2.67
C GLU A 312 -19.73 1.26 2.19
N ALA A 313 -20.84 0.50 2.14
CA ALA A 313 -22.15 1.04 1.80
C ALA A 313 -22.61 2.12 2.79
N ASN A 314 -22.42 1.87 4.10
CA ASN A 314 -22.72 2.85 5.15
C ASN A 314 -21.86 4.11 5.01
N LEU A 315 -20.56 3.96 4.71
CA LEU A 315 -19.64 5.09 4.54
C LEU A 315 -20.05 5.96 3.35
N LEU A 316 -20.46 5.35 2.23
CA LEU A 316 -20.99 6.06 1.07
C LEU A 316 -22.26 6.84 1.41
N GLU A 317 -23.19 6.25 2.17
CA GLU A 317 -24.40 6.93 2.62
C GLU A 317 -24.08 8.13 3.54
N LYS A 318 -23.18 7.94 4.51
CA LYS A 318 -22.76 9.03 5.40
C LYS A 318 -22.09 10.18 4.63
N ASN A 319 -21.26 9.87 3.62
CA ASN A 319 -20.64 10.90 2.78
C ASN A 319 -21.67 11.71 1.98
N LYS A 320 -22.74 11.07 1.49
CA LYS A 320 -23.85 11.80 0.84
C LYS A 320 -24.55 12.74 1.80
N ILE A 321 -24.79 12.30 3.04
CA ILE A 321 -25.39 13.15 4.09
C ILE A 321 -24.48 14.34 4.42
N ILE A 322 -23.18 14.11 4.58
CA ILE A 322 -22.19 15.17 4.86
C ILE A 322 -22.17 16.21 3.74
N SER A 323 -22.12 15.77 2.48
CA SER A 323 -22.16 16.66 1.31
C SER A 323 -23.42 17.52 1.29
N ASN A 324 -24.59 16.93 1.56
CA ASN A 324 -25.85 17.67 1.64
C ASN A 324 -25.85 18.71 2.78
N LEU A 325 -25.33 18.36 3.96
CA LEU A 325 -25.23 19.27 5.09
C LEU A 325 -24.25 20.42 4.81
N GLN A 326 -23.14 20.16 4.13
CA GLN A 326 -22.19 21.20 3.70
C GLN A 326 -22.84 22.20 2.75
N LEU A 327 -23.62 21.73 1.76
CA LEU A 327 -24.39 22.60 0.87
C LEU A 327 -25.44 23.44 1.61
N GLN A 328 -26.06 22.89 2.66
CA GLN A 328 -26.99 23.65 3.50
C GLN A 328 -26.27 24.73 4.31
N ILE A 329 -25.12 24.41 4.90
CA ILE A 329 -24.29 25.36 5.66
C ILE A 329 -23.83 26.50 4.74
N GLU A 330 -23.39 26.20 3.52
CA GLU A 330 -22.97 27.21 2.55
C GLU A 330 -24.13 28.15 2.18
N LYS A 331 -25.32 27.60 1.91
CA LYS A 331 -26.52 28.40 1.66
C LYS A 331 -26.88 29.29 2.84
N GLN A 332 -26.86 28.76 4.06
CA GLN A 332 -27.15 29.55 5.27
C GLN A 332 -26.11 30.65 5.48
N SER A 333 -24.83 30.35 5.27
CA SER A 333 -23.74 31.32 5.40
C SER A 333 -23.90 32.47 4.41
N LYS A 334 -24.32 32.18 3.18
CA LYS A 334 -24.63 33.21 2.16
C LYS A 334 -25.84 34.07 2.53
N VAL A 335 -26.88 33.48 3.12
CA VAL A 335 -28.04 34.25 3.61
C VAL A 335 -27.64 35.17 4.75
N ILE A 336 -26.81 34.69 5.68
CA ILE A 336 -26.29 35.49 6.79
C ILE A 336 -25.43 36.65 6.28
N SER A 337 -24.53 36.41 5.32
CA SER A 337 -23.68 37.47 4.77
C SER A 337 -24.50 38.56 4.07
N LEU A 338 -25.51 38.18 3.29
CA LEU A 338 -26.43 39.13 2.64
C LEU A 338 -27.21 39.94 3.69
N TYR A 339 -27.68 39.29 4.76
CA TYR A 339 -28.37 39.99 5.84
C TYR A 339 -27.46 41.00 6.57
N ASP A 340 -26.21 40.64 6.81
CA ASP A 340 -25.23 41.53 7.44
C ASP A 340 -24.88 42.72 6.53
N GLU A 341 -24.71 42.48 5.23
CA GLU A 341 -24.52 43.54 4.22
C GLU A 341 -25.72 44.49 4.18
N ASP A 342 -26.94 43.96 4.08
CA ASP A 342 -28.17 44.77 4.09
C ASP A 342 -28.31 45.59 5.38
N LYS A 343 -27.98 45.00 6.53
CA LYS A 343 -28.01 45.69 7.82
C LYS A 343 -26.97 46.81 7.90
N GLN A 344 -25.76 46.58 7.40
CA GLN A 344 -24.71 47.61 7.35
C GLN A 344 -25.09 48.73 6.40
N ASN A 345 -25.62 48.40 5.23
CA ASN A 345 -26.10 49.37 4.25
C ASN A 345 -27.21 50.24 4.86
N SER A 346 -28.23 49.61 5.46
CA SER A 346 -29.33 50.31 6.14
C SER A 346 -28.84 51.23 7.27
N LEU A 347 -27.89 50.76 8.10
CA LEU A 347 -27.28 51.57 9.14
C LEU A 347 -26.51 52.77 8.56
N SER A 348 -25.75 52.55 7.48
CA SER A 348 -24.99 53.61 6.81
C SER A 348 -25.91 54.68 6.21
N GLU A 349 -27.00 54.26 5.57
CA GLU A 349 -28.03 55.15 5.02
C GLU A 349 -28.69 55.97 6.13
N PHE A 350 -29.02 55.32 7.26
CA PHE A 350 -29.54 56.00 8.44
C PHE A 350 -28.57 57.06 8.98
N ILE A 351 -27.29 56.70 9.17
CA ILE A 351 -26.25 57.63 9.65
C ILE A 351 -26.06 58.80 8.67
N ASN A 352 -26.02 58.52 7.36
CA ASN A 352 -25.87 59.54 6.33
C ASN A 352 -27.06 60.49 6.28
N SER A 353 -28.28 59.97 6.40
CA SER A 353 -29.52 60.75 6.46
C SER A 353 -29.55 61.65 7.70
N LEU A 354 -29.19 61.12 8.87
CA LEU A 354 -29.11 61.89 10.12
C LEU A 354 -28.02 62.97 10.02
N SER A 355 -26.84 62.62 9.52
CA SER A 355 -25.72 63.54 9.34
C SER A 355 -26.06 64.68 8.39
N SER A 356 -26.78 64.39 7.30
CA SER A 356 -27.22 65.41 6.33
C SER A 356 -28.12 66.46 6.98
N LYS A 357 -29.11 66.00 7.78
CA LYS A 357 -30.02 66.90 8.51
C LYS A 357 -29.29 67.76 9.55
N LEU A 358 -28.36 67.16 10.31
CA LEU A 358 -27.58 67.89 11.32
C LEU A 358 -26.56 68.86 10.69
N ARG A 359 -26.03 68.55 9.51
CA ARG A 359 -25.09 69.44 8.79
C ARG A 359 -25.74 70.76 8.37
N ALA A 360 -27.03 70.75 8.01
CA ALA A 360 -27.75 71.98 7.66
C ALA A 360 -27.78 72.93 8.88
N GLU A 361 -28.26 72.44 10.02
CA GLU A 361 -28.31 73.20 11.27
C GLU A 361 -26.91 73.67 11.74
N TYR A 362 -25.89 72.82 11.57
CA TYR A 362 -24.51 73.17 11.92
C TYR A 362 -23.93 74.24 11.00
N SER A 363 -24.25 74.23 9.71
CA SER A 363 -23.81 75.26 8.76
C SER A 363 -24.37 76.62 9.16
N ASP A 364 -25.67 76.68 9.40
CA ASP A 364 -26.34 77.92 9.79
C ASP A 364 -25.84 78.43 11.14
N PHE A 365 -25.57 77.53 12.10
CA PHE A 365 -24.89 77.89 13.35
C PHE A 365 -23.52 78.50 13.10
N LYS A 366 -22.72 77.90 12.21
CA LYS A 366 -21.36 78.38 11.91
C LYS A 366 -21.37 79.77 11.29
N ASP A 367 -22.32 80.04 10.40
CA ASP A 367 -22.50 81.36 9.79
C ASP A 367 -22.89 82.42 10.84
N ALA A 368 -23.60 82.02 11.89
CA ALA A 368 -23.98 82.88 13.01
C ALA A 368 -22.84 83.20 14.00
N VAL A 369 -21.74 82.42 14.02
CA VAL A 369 -20.63 82.62 14.98
C VAL A 369 -19.90 83.95 14.75
N GLU A 370 -19.86 84.44 13.52
CA GLU A 370 -19.15 85.68 13.16
C GLU A 370 -20.01 86.95 13.31
N LEU A 371 -21.29 86.80 13.69
CA LEU A 371 -22.22 87.92 13.85
C LEU A 371 -22.18 88.50 15.28
N ASP A 372 -22.33 89.82 15.38
CA ASP A 372 -22.47 90.49 16.68
C ASP A 372 -23.76 90.04 17.38
N MET A 373 -23.64 89.74 18.68
CA MET A 373 -24.72 89.16 19.47
C MET A 373 -25.88 90.14 19.68
N SER A 374 -27.00 89.86 19.02
CA SER A 374 -28.27 90.57 19.14
C SER A 374 -29.35 89.68 19.76
N ILE A 375 -30.43 90.30 20.26
CA ILE A 375 -31.60 89.57 20.78
C ILE A 375 -32.23 88.69 19.69
N GLU A 376 -32.29 89.18 18.45
CA GLU A 376 -32.82 88.45 17.30
C GLU A 376 -31.95 87.23 16.95
N LEU A 377 -30.62 87.39 17.00
CA LEU A 377 -29.68 86.29 16.79
C LEU A 377 -29.83 85.21 17.88
N GLY A 378 -29.99 85.62 19.14
CA GLY A 378 -30.24 84.71 20.25
C GLY A 378 -31.53 83.90 20.10
N GLU A 379 -32.60 84.52 19.60
CA GLU A 379 -33.87 83.86 19.33
C GLU A 379 -33.77 82.86 18.17
N ASN A 380 -33.04 83.20 17.10
CA ASN A 380 -32.76 82.29 15.99
C ASN A 380 -31.97 81.05 16.44
N ILE A 381 -30.91 81.24 17.25
CA ILE A 381 -30.12 80.12 17.81
C ILE A 381 -30.99 79.23 18.72
N ARG A 382 -31.88 79.83 19.52
CA ARG A 382 -32.83 79.09 20.36
C ARG A 382 -33.73 78.19 19.53
N GLN A 383 -34.28 78.71 18.43
CA GLN A 383 -35.12 77.92 17.52
C GLN A 383 -34.34 76.80 16.83
N GLN A 384 -33.10 77.07 16.43
CA GLN A 384 -32.21 76.11 15.80
C GLN A 384 -31.89 74.92 16.71
N LEU A 385 -31.59 75.19 17.99
CA LEU A 385 -31.40 74.14 19.01
C LEU A 385 -32.64 73.26 19.19
N ILE A 386 -33.84 73.87 19.16
CA ILE A 386 -35.10 73.13 19.21
C ILE A 386 -35.24 72.20 18.00
N GLU A 387 -34.88 72.67 16.80
CA GLU A 387 -34.91 71.84 15.59
C GLU A 387 -33.88 70.70 15.63
N VAL A 388 -32.66 70.92 16.13
CA VAL A 388 -31.67 69.86 16.37
C VAL A 388 -32.23 68.79 17.30
N PHE A 389 -32.84 69.17 18.42
CA PHE A 389 -33.45 68.22 19.35
C PHE A 389 -34.62 67.44 18.73
N LYS A 390 -35.46 68.11 17.92
CA LYS A 390 -36.52 67.43 17.15
C LYS A 390 -35.94 66.44 16.14
N ILE A 391 -34.85 66.77 15.45
CA ILE A 391 -34.17 65.87 14.50
C ILE A 391 -33.69 64.62 15.25
N LEU A 392 -33.05 64.76 16.40
CA LEU A 392 -32.56 63.63 17.20
C LEU A 392 -33.73 62.74 17.70
N GLN A 393 -34.78 63.34 18.26
CA GLN A 393 -35.97 62.60 18.72
C GLN A 393 -36.69 61.85 17.59
N LYS A 394 -36.88 62.49 16.43
CA LYS A 394 -37.52 61.86 15.25
C LYS A 394 -36.73 60.66 14.73
N ASN A 395 -35.42 60.61 14.97
CA ASN A 395 -34.56 59.49 14.60
C ASN A 395 -34.33 58.51 15.77
N GLY A 396 -35.16 58.57 16.81
CA GLY A 396 -35.17 57.58 17.91
C GLY A 396 -34.13 57.82 19.01
N ILE A 397 -33.45 58.96 19.02
CA ILE A 397 -32.52 59.32 20.09
C ILE A 397 -33.32 59.99 21.22
N ALA A 398 -33.50 59.26 22.32
CA ALA A 398 -34.17 59.78 23.50
C ALA A 398 -33.33 60.87 24.17
N LEU A 399 -33.92 62.04 24.39
CA LEU A 399 -33.25 63.18 25.05
C LEU A 399 -33.39 63.15 26.59
N ASP A 400 -34.41 62.45 27.08
CA ASP A 400 -34.64 62.21 28.50
C ASP A 400 -34.44 60.73 28.82
N ARG A 401 -33.65 60.42 29.85
CA ARG A 401 -33.65 59.08 30.45
C ARG A 401 -34.90 58.97 31.33
N ARG A 402 -35.88 58.17 30.91
CA ARG A 402 -36.82 57.53 31.83
C ARG A 402 -36.44 56.08 32.00
#